data_AF-A0A1G1MKH0-F1
#
_entry.id   AF-A0A1G1MKH0-F1
#
_cell.length_a   1.000
_cell.length_b   1.000
_cell.length_c   1.000
_cell.angle_alpha   90.00
_cell.angle_beta   90.00
_cell.angle_gamma   90.00
#
_symmetry.space_group_name_H-M   'P 1'
#
loop_
_entity.id
_entity.type
_entity.pdbx_description
1 polymer ?
#
loop_
_entity_poly.entity_id
_entity_poly.type
_entity_poly.pdbx_seq_one_letter_code
_entity_poly.pdbx_strand_id
1 'polypeptide(L)' 'MKILVNKFLIIISFIHRMCPFCIISRRFPKSKFAKAVFLWSKVCPCCNVYLLAKKRNLI' A
#
# COMPACT_ATOMS: atom_id res chain seq x y z
N MET A 1 9.85 4.22 -21.24
CA MET A 1 8.64 4.32 -20.37
C MET A 1 8.66 3.44 -19.12
N LYS A 2 9.18 2.19 -19.12
CA LYS A 2 9.18 1.30 -17.93
C LYS A 2 9.89 1.86 -16.69
N ILE A 3 11.01 2.57 -16.87
CA ILE A 3 11.81 3.14 -15.75
C ILE A 3 11.06 4.25 -15.00
N LEU A 4 10.35 5.11 -15.74
CA LEU A 4 9.59 6.22 -15.15
C LEU A 4 8.42 5.69 -14.31
N VAL A 5 7.72 4.68 -14.84
CA VAL A 5 6.62 4.00 -14.14
C VAL A 5 7.12 3.33 -12.86
N ASN A 6 8.30 2.68 -12.89
CA ASN A 6 8.88 2.08 -11.68
C ASN A 6 9.22 3.11 -10.61
N LYS A 7 9.81 4.26 -10.97
CA LYS A 7 10.05 5.36 -10.01
C LYS A 7 8.75 5.87 -9.38
N PHE A 8 7.70 6.03 -10.19
CA PHE A 8 6.40 6.48 -9.72
C PHE A 8 5.74 5.48 -8.75
N LEU A 9 5.84 4.17 -9.06
CA LEU A 9 5.35 3.09 -8.19
C LEU A 9 6.06 3.09 -6.83
N ILE A 10 7.37 3.37 -6.79
CA ILE A 10 8.15 3.45 -5.54
C ILE A 10 7.70 4.64 -4.68
N ILE A 11 7.49 5.82 -5.30
CA ILE A 11 7.04 7.03 -4.57
C ILE A 11 5.66 6.82 -3.95
N ILE A 12 4.69 6.29 -4.70
CA ILE A 12 3.35 6.02 -4.18
C ILE A 12 3.37 4.93 -3.10
N SER A 13 4.27 3.94 -3.23
CA SER A 13 4.50 2.93 -2.19
C SER A 13 5.00 3.54 -0.88
N PHE A 14 5.74 4.65 -0.95
CA PHE A 14 6.18 5.41 0.23
C PHE A 14 5.00 6.07 0.95
N ILE A 15 4.05 6.62 0.20
CA ILE A 15 2.80 7.18 0.75
C ILE A 15 2.01 6.08 1.48
N HIS A 16 1.93 4.88 0.92
CA HIS A 16 1.30 3.74 1.60
C HIS A 16 2.00 3.39 2.93
N ARG A 17 3.34 3.47 2.97
CA ARG A 17 4.11 3.24 4.21
C ARG A 17 3.86 4.32 5.27
N MET A 18 3.60 5.56 4.88
CA MET A 18 3.33 6.68 5.79
C MET A 18 1.85 6.88 6.13
N CYS A 19 0.94 6.20 5.44
CA CYS A 19 -0.49 6.30 5.69
C CYS A 19 -0.84 5.85 7.12
N PRO A 20 -1.46 6.72 7.96
CA PRO A 20 -1.79 6.40 9.35
C PRO A 20 -2.66 5.15 9.47
N PHE A 21 -3.65 4.98 8.59
CA PHE A 21 -4.52 3.80 8.57
C PHE A 21 -3.73 2.52 8.30
N CYS A 22 -2.77 2.56 7.38
CA CYS A 22 -1.93 1.41 7.04
C CYS A 22 -0.86 1.13 8.09
N ILE A 23 -0.41 2.15 8.83
CA ILE A 23 0.51 1.99 9.97
C ILE A 23 -0.24 1.33 11.14
N ILE A 24 -1.42 1.84 11.49
CA ILE A 24 -2.24 1.31 12.58
C ILE A 24 -2.70 -0.12 12.26
N SER A 25 -3.10 -0.39 11.02
CA SER A 25 -3.48 -1.75 10.61
C SER A 25 -2.33 -2.75 10.72
N ARG A 26 -1.09 -2.34 10.36
CA ARG A 26 0.13 -3.15 10.53
C ARG A 26 0.48 -3.39 12.01
N ARG A 27 0.27 -2.38 12.87
CA ARG A 27 0.54 -2.49 14.30
C ARG A 27 -0.46 -3.42 15.02
N PHE A 28 -1.72 -3.44 14.56
CA PHE A 28 -2.79 -4.25 15.17
C PHE A 28 -3.49 -5.14 14.13
N PRO A 29 -2.82 -6.15 13.57
CA PRO A 29 -3.31 -6.90 12.41
C PRO A 29 -4.57 -7.73 12.68
N LYS A 30 -4.84 -8.10 13.94
CA LYS A 30 -6.02 -8.88 14.35
C LYS A 30 -7.23 -8.01 14.73
N SER A 31 -7.09 -6.68 14.73
CA SER A 31 -8.16 -5.76 15.13
C SER A 31 -9.29 -5.69 14.10
N LYS A 32 -10.50 -5.31 14.54
CA LYS A 32 -11.62 -5.00 13.63
C LYS A 32 -11.26 -3.86 12.66
N PHE A 33 -10.45 -2.91 13.13
CA PHE A 33 -9.91 -1.82 12.32
C PHE A 33 -9.03 -2.34 11.18
N ALA A 34 -8.10 -3.26 11.44
CA ALA A 34 -7.26 -3.84 10.39
C ALA A 34 -8.08 -4.58 9.33
N LYS A 35 -9.15 -5.28 9.72
CA LYS A 35 -10.08 -5.91 8.76
C LYS A 35 -10.79 -4.87 7.89
N ALA A 36 -11.26 -3.77 8.48
CA ALA A 36 -11.89 -2.67 7.73
C ALA A 36 -10.90 -1.99 6.76
N VAL A 37 -9.69 -1.69 7.22
CA VAL A 37 -8.63 -1.12 6.37
C VAL A 37 -8.23 -2.09 5.25
N PHE A 38 -8.21 -3.39 5.52
CA PHE A 38 -7.96 -4.40 4.48
C PHE A 38 -9.06 -4.41 3.42
N LEU A 39 -10.34 -4.32 3.80
CA LEU A 39 -11.43 -4.17 2.84
C LEU A 39 -11.30 -2.87 2.03
N TRP A 40 -11.00 -1.76 2.70
CA TRP A 40 -10.79 -0.47 2.06
C TRP A 40 -9.55 -0.45 1.13
N SER A 41 -8.54 -1.27 1.43
CA SER A 41 -7.33 -1.37 0.60
C SER A 41 -7.61 -1.83 -0.84
N LYS A 42 -8.74 -2.52 -1.09
CA LYS A 42 -9.18 -2.92 -2.44
C LYS A 42 -9.62 -1.73 -3.28
N VAL A 43 -10.07 -0.64 -2.65
CA VAL A 43 -10.54 0.57 -3.31
C VAL A 43 -9.47 1.67 -3.30
N CYS A 44 -8.61 1.69 -2.27
CA CYS A 44 -7.57 2.68 -2.14
C CYS A 44 -6.51 2.54 -3.25
N PRO A 45 -6.31 3.56 -4.11
CA PRO A 45 -5.35 3.50 -5.21
C PRO A 45 -3.91 3.34 -4.71
N CYS A 46 -3.55 3.94 -3.56
CA CYS A 46 -2.20 3.82 -2.99
C CYS A 46 -1.88 2.40 -2.53
N CYS A 47 -2.83 1.73 -1.85
CA CYS A 47 -2.67 0.35 -1.43
C CYS A 47 -2.56 -0.60 -2.63
N ASN A 48 -3.36 -0.35 -3.66
CA ASN A 48 -3.35 -1.17 -4.87
C ASN A 48 -2.05 -1.02 -5.66
N VAL A 49 -1.55 0.22 -5.77
CA VAL A 49 -0.22 0.52 -6.34
C VAL A 49 0.90 -0.14 -5.55
N TYR A 50 0.84 -0.10 -4.21
CA TYR A 50 1.81 -0.78 -3.36
C TYR A 50 1.81 -2.31 -3.57
N LEU A 51 0.63 -2.93 -3.67
CA LEU A 51 0.50 -4.36 -3.97
C LEU A 51 1.04 -4.71 -5.36
N LEU A 52 0.79 -3.88 -6.36
CA LEU A 52 1.35 -4.03 -7.71
C LEU A 52 2.88 -3.92 -7.71
N ALA A 53 3.42 -2.94 -7.00
CA ALA A 53 4.87 -2.74 -6.87
C ALA A 53 5.54 -3.93 -6.16
N LYS A 54 4.92 -4.43 -5.08
CA LYS A 54 5.36 -5.63 -4.36
C LYS A 54 5.27 -6.90 -5.23
N LYS A 55 4.19 -7.08 -5.98
CA LYS A 55 4.03 -8.22 -6.91
C LYS A 55 5.09 -8.23 -8.01
N ARG A 56 5.60 -7.05 -8.39
CA ARG A 56 6.68 -6.87 -9.37
C ARG A 56 8.09 -6.92 -8.76
N ASN A 57 8.24 -7.22 -7.46
CA ASN A 57 9.52 -7.20 -6.72
C ASN A 57 10.29 -5.88 -6.87
N LEU A 58 9.58 -4.75 -6.90
CA LEU A 58 10.19 -3.42 -6.96
C LEU A 58 10.48 -2.82 -5.56
N ILE A 59 9.91 -3.42 -4.51
CA ILE A 59 9.98 -3.02 -3.09
C ILE A 59 9.85 -4.23 -2.16
#